data_AF-A0A368FF41-F1
#
_entry.id   AF-A0A368FF41-F1
#
_cell.length_a   1.000
_cell.length_b   1.000
_cell.length_c   1.000
_cell.angle_alpha   90.00
_cell.angle_beta   90.00
_cell.angle_gamma   90.00
#
_symmetry.space_group_name_H-M   'P 1'
#
loop_
_entity.id
_entity.type
_entity.pdbx_description
1 polymer ?
#
loop_
_entity_poly.entity_id
_entity_poly.type
_entity_poly.pdbx_seq_one_letter_code
_entity_poly.pdbx_strand_id
1 'polypeptide(L)'
;MWLLLFLNFFSLKTFVSRFQIAASIAKIAATGLVIGTGFYMLIFKGETENLHSPFAGTNWNIGAIVSALFSCLFSYDGWDILNFGAEEIEKPKRTMPLAIVIGMVCIALIYVAVNFAYFVVLTPSQILSSDAVAMTFAQVALKQAAFIMPIFVAVLLVGSLNSTMFSASRYLQAAAKEGHLPSFISGINPITDSPRTALTIHILIAMVISFAGNLDSLISYVAFAQWSQRACTMGALIWIRFRRWPVHPEKIRMPIVMPIFFCLVCTTLVVVTIIDDISSAAVGLGIWAGGFIIYMLLIFDRALPSSSTYRRITHKINNNTTEWAQIIFDVMPEQGDDSEREYAIGGSPHKVFAIDAKSEALSDFIFASLEEDLVKTRL
;
A
#
# COMPACT_ATOMS: atom_id res chain seq x y z
N MET A 1 -10.19 -7.67 -9.72
CA MET A 1 -9.80 -6.24 -9.73
C MET A 1 -10.93 -5.35 -10.23
N TRP A 2 -11.47 -5.54 -11.45
CA TRP A 2 -12.58 -4.73 -11.97
C TRP A 2 -13.83 -4.67 -11.08
N LEU A 3 -14.23 -5.80 -10.50
CA LEU A 3 -15.36 -5.82 -9.55
C LEU A 3 -15.08 -4.97 -8.30
N LEU A 4 -13.83 -4.96 -7.82
CA LEU A 4 -13.42 -4.10 -6.70
C LEU A 4 -13.36 -2.63 -7.13
N LEU A 5 -12.94 -2.31 -8.36
CA LEU A 5 -13.01 -0.95 -8.88
C LEU A 5 -14.43 -0.41 -8.79
N PHE A 6 -15.37 -1.17 -9.34
CA PHE A 6 -16.78 -0.83 -9.37
C PHE A 6 -17.34 -0.67 -7.96
N LEU A 7 -16.97 -1.58 -7.04
CA LEU A 7 -17.33 -1.50 -5.64
C LEU A 7 -16.81 -0.21 -4.97
N ASN A 8 -15.59 0.22 -5.30
CA ASN A 8 -14.98 1.44 -4.79
C ASN A 8 -15.55 2.72 -5.41
N PHE A 9 -16.31 2.66 -6.51
CA PHE A 9 -16.98 3.83 -7.07
C PHE A 9 -18.23 4.23 -6.29
N PHE A 10 -18.81 3.29 -5.53
CA PHE A 10 -19.88 3.57 -4.57
C PHE A 10 -19.32 4.20 -3.29
N SER A 11 -20.22 4.74 -2.45
CA SER A 11 -19.87 5.42 -1.20
C SER A 11 -18.85 4.63 -0.37
N LEU A 12 -17.65 5.21 -0.22
CA LEU A 12 -16.56 4.63 0.57
C LEU A 12 -17.01 4.38 2.02
N LYS A 13 -17.71 5.36 2.59
CA LYS A 13 -18.18 5.35 3.99
C LYS A 13 -19.24 4.28 4.25
N THR A 14 -20.07 3.96 3.26
CA THR A 14 -21.23 3.08 3.47
C THR A 14 -20.96 1.65 3.03
N PHE A 15 -20.49 1.44 1.80
CA PHE A 15 -20.41 0.10 1.22
C PHE A 15 -19.01 -0.50 1.36
N VAL A 16 -17.98 0.26 0.98
CA VAL A 16 -16.59 -0.21 1.02
C VAL A 16 -16.13 -0.46 2.45
N SER A 17 -16.45 0.45 3.38
CA SER A 17 -16.14 0.27 4.81
C SER A 17 -16.78 -0.99 5.39
N ARG A 18 -18.06 -1.25 5.12
CA ARG A 18 -18.75 -2.48 5.59
C ARG A 18 -18.14 -3.74 5.00
N PHE A 19 -17.81 -3.73 3.71
CA PHE A 19 -17.11 -4.84 3.06
C PHE A 19 -15.74 -5.09 3.71
N GLN A 20 -14.97 -4.03 3.98
CA GLN A 20 -13.66 -4.12 4.61
C GLN A 20 -13.75 -4.67 6.05
N ILE A 21 -14.79 -4.28 6.81
CA ILE A 21 -15.06 -4.83 8.13
C ILE A 21 -15.37 -6.33 8.03
N ALA A 22 -16.25 -6.74 7.11
CA ALA A 22 -16.56 -8.15 6.90
C ALA A 22 -15.31 -8.97 6.52
N ALA A 23 -14.48 -8.44 5.63
CA ALA A 23 -13.21 -9.08 5.26
C ALA A 23 -12.23 -9.16 6.43
N SER A 24 -12.22 -8.16 7.32
CA SER A 24 -11.39 -8.15 8.53
C SER A 24 -11.87 -9.17 9.56
N ILE A 25 -13.19 -9.31 9.73
CA ILE A 25 -13.78 -10.37 10.56
C ILE A 25 -13.41 -11.75 10.00
N ALA A 26 -13.49 -11.93 8.68
CA ALA A 26 -13.08 -13.17 8.03
C ALA A 26 -11.59 -13.50 8.27
N LYS A 27 -10.70 -12.50 8.22
CA LYS A 27 -9.26 -12.67 8.57
C LYS A 27 -9.07 -13.16 10.00
N ILE A 28 -9.74 -12.51 10.95
CA ILE A 28 -9.65 -12.87 12.36
C ILE A 28 -10.25 -14.26 12.60
N ALA A 29 -11.39 -14.57 11.99
CA ALA A 29 -12.04 -15.87 12.10
C ALA A 29 -11.18 -17.00 11.52
N ALA A 30 -10.59 -16.81 10.34
CA ALA A 30 -9.70 -17.79 9.72
C ALA A 30 -8.47 -18.07 10.59
N THR A 31 -7.86 -17.00 11.10
CA THR A 31 -6.67 -17.08 11.94
C THR A 31 -7.00 -17.73 13.29
N GLY A 32 -8.12 -17.34 13.91
CA GLY A 32 -8.63 -17.93 15.13
C GLY A 32 -9.01 -19.40 14.97
N LEU A 33 -9.54 -19.80 13.81
CA LEU A 33 -9.84 -21.19 13.48
C LEU A 33 -8.55 -22.03 13.43
N VAL A 34 -7.49 -21.53 12.78
CA VAL A 34 -6.19 -22.22 12.73
C VAL A 34 -5.60 -22.37 14.13
N ILE A 35 -5.47 -21.26 14.86
CA ILE A 35 -4.91 -21.25 16.22
C ILE A 35 -5.73 -22.17 17.13
N GLY A 36 -7.04 -21.97 17.20
CA GLY A 36 -7.94 -22.73 18.06
C GLY A 36 -7.93 -24.23 17.74
N THR A 37 -7.89 -24.60 16.45
CA THR A 37 -7.81 -26.01 16.05
C THR A 37 -6.46 -26.62 16.44
N GLY A 38 -5.35 -25.91 16.23
CA GLY A 38 -4.02 -26.38 16.62
C GLY A 38 -3.92 -26.63 18.13
N PHE A 39 -4.35 -25.66 18.95
CA PHE A 39 -4.37 -25.84 20.41
C PHE A 39 -5.35 -26.94 20.85
N TYR A 40 -6.49 -27.09 20.17
CA TYR A 40 -7.42 -28.18 20.45
C TYR A 40 -6.77 -29.55 20.20
N MET A 41 -6.07 -29.72 19.08
CA MET A 41 -5.37 -30.96 18.75
C MET A 41 -4.24 -31.25 19.74
N LEU A 42 -3.49 -30.23 20.14
CA LEU A 42 -2.43 -30.37 21.13
C LEU A 42 -2.97 -30.81 22.50
N ILE A 43 -3.95 -30.08 23.05
CA ILE A 43 -4.40 -30.24 24.44
C ILE A 43 -5.36 -31.43 24.60
N PHE A 44 -6.34 -31.57 23.70
CA PHE A 44 -7.42 -32.54 23.87
C PHE A 44 -7.19 -33.84 23.11
N LYS A 45 -6.48 -33.80 21.96
CA LYS A 45 -6.12 -35.02 21.22
C LYS A 45 -4.72 -35.54 21.54
N GLY A 46 -3.88 -34.74 22.19
CA GLY A 46 -2.52 -35.14 22.56
C GLY A 46 -1.55 -35.24 21.38
N GLU A 47 -1.87 -34.59 20.25
CA GLU A 47 -1.04 -34.58 19.04
C GLU A 47 0.25 -33.81 19.32
N THR A 48 1.30 -34.53 19.68
CA THR A 48 2.61 -33.97 20.07
C THR A 48 3.76 -34.55 19.26
N GLU A 49 3.48 -35.50 18.36
CA GLU A 49 4.49 -36.24 17.61
C GLU A 49 5.40 -35.31 16.80
N ASN A 50 4.79 -34.33 16.12
CA ASN A 50 5.50 -33.34 15.31
C ASN A 50 6.34 -32.35 16.14
N LEU A 51 6.10 -32.27 17.45
CA LEU A 51 6.84 -31.39 18.37
C LEU A 51 8.01 -32.11 19.05
N HIS A 52 8.20 -33.42 18.82
CA HIS A 52 9.36 -34.12 19.34
C HIS A 52 10.62 -33.71 18.57
N SER A 53 11.64 -33.25 19.31
CA SER A 53 12.91 -32.77 18.75
C SER A 53 12.75 -31.64 17.71
N PRO A 54 12.17 -30.48 18.09
CA PRO A 54 11.81 -29.42 17.14
C PRO A 54 13.02 -28.76 16.45
N PHE A 55 14.22 -28.95 16.98
CA PHE A 55 15.48 -28.45 16.42
C PHE A 55 16.30 -29.52 15.70
N ALA A 56 15.75 -30.72 15.51
CA ALA A 56 16.45 -31.78 14.77
C ALA A 56 16.57 -31.39 13.29
N GLY A 57 17.77 -31.54 12.73
CA GLY A 57 18.03 -31.21 11.32
C GLY A 57 18.06 -29.72 11.00
N THR A 58 18.10 -28.83 12.01
CA THR A 58 18.18 -27.39 11.79
C THR A 58 19.51 -26.99 11.15
N ASN A 59 19.44 -26.14 10.13
CA ASN A 59 20.59 -25.50 9.54
C ASN A 59 20.98 -24.24 10.34
N TRP A 60 22.08 -24.31 11.08
CA TRP A 60 22.61 -23.21 11.89
C TRP A 60 23.53 -22.25 11.10
N ASN A 61 23.62 -22.42 9.78
CA ASN A 61 24.36 -21.49 8.95
C ASN A 61 23.73 -20.09 9.06
N ILE A 62 24.57 -19.11 9.40
CA ILE A 62 24.15 -17.72 9.61
C ILE A 62 23.45 -17.16 8.35
N GLY A 63 23.96 -17.50 7.17
CA GLY A 63 23.34 -17.09 5.90
C GLY A 63 21.93 -17.64 5.75
N ALA A 64 21.70 -18.92 6.04
CA ALA A 64 20.37 -19.52 5.97
C ALA A 64 19.37 -18.89 6.97
N ILE A 65 19.83 -18.57 8.19
CA ILE A 65 19.01 -17.88 9.19
C ILE A 65 18.66 -16.47 8.72
N VAL A 66 19.63 -15.73 8.18
CA VAL A 66 19.43 -14.38 7.65
C VAL A 66 18.47 -14.40 6.47
N SER A 67 18.61 -15.31 5.51
CA SER A 67 17.68 -15.48 4.39
C SER A 67 16.26 -15.79 4.88
N ALA A 68 16.10 -16.68 5.87
CA ALA A 68 14.79 -17.00 6.44
C ALA A 68 14.14 -15.78 7.13
N LEU A 69 14.91 -14.98 7.88
CA LEU A 69 14.43 -13.74 8.47
C LEU A 69 13.97 -12.75 7.38
N PHE A 70 14.72 -12.66 6.28
CA PHE A 70 14.38 -11.78 5.16
C PHE A 70 13.14 -12.24 4.40
N SER A 71 12.94 -13.54 4.20
CA SER A 71 11.68 -14.06 3.65
C SER A 71 10.50 -13.79 4.58
N CYS A 72 10.70 -13.87 5.90
CA CYS A 72 9.64 -13.59 6.89
C CYS A 72 9.22 -12.12 6.92
N LEU A 73 10.14 -11.19 6.63
CA LEU A 73 9.85 -9.74 6.60
C LEU A 73 8.72 -9.38 5.62
N PHE A 74 8.57 -10.11 4.52
CA PHE A 74 7.46 -9.91 3.57
C PHE A 74 6.10 -10.13 4.22
N SER A 75 5.98 -11.10 5.14
CA SER A 75 4.72 -11.36 5.85
C SER A 75 4.27 -10.20 6.74
N TYR A 76 5.19 -9.32 7.14
CA TYR A 76 4.90 -8.13 7.93
C TYR A 76 4.68 -6.87 7.07
N ASP A 77 4.68 -6.98 5.75
CA ASP A 77 4.48 -5.83 4.87
C ASP A 77 3.07 -5.20 5.05
N GLY A 78 2.99 -3.90 4.81
CA GLY A 78 1.74 -3.12 4.95
C GLY A 78 1.61 -2.35 6.27
N TRP A 79 2.62 -2.38 7.14
CA TRP A 79 2.67 -1.56 8.36
C TRP A 79 2.64 -0.05 8.08
N ASP A 80 3.08 0.37 6.89
CA ASP A 80 3.14 1.76 6.43
C ASP A 80 1.83 2.27 5.83
N ILE A 81 0.86 1.38 5.58
CA ILE A 81 -0.45 1.74 5.01
C ILE A 81 -1.20 2.77 5.85
N LEU A 82 -1.09 2.66 7.19
CA LEU A 82 -1.74 3.57 8.14
C LEU A 82 -1.28 5.03 7.95
N ASN A 83 -0.05 5.24 7.45
CA ASN A 83 0.49 6.58 7.22
C ASN A 83 -0.27 7.34 6.14
N PHE A 84 -0.89 6.64 5.17
CA PHE A 84 -1.64 7.29 4.08
C PHE A 84 -3.02 7.80 4.51
N GLY A 85 -3.54 7.32 5.64
CA GLY A 85 -4.77 7.82 6.24
C GLY A 85 -4.51 8.71 7.46
N ALA A 86 -3.28 9.19 7.65
CA ALA A 86 -2.90 9.92 8.87
C ALA A 86 -3.73 11.20 9.09
N GLU A 87 -4.16 11.85 8.01
CA GLU A 87 -5.03 13.05 8.04
C GLU A 87 -6.44 12.74 8.58
N GLU A 88 -6.90 11.50 8.43
CA GLU A 88 -8.22 11.05 8.89
C GLU A 88 -8.20 10.56 10.36
N ILE A 89 -7.02 10.48 10.99
CA ILE A 89 -6.85 9.92 12.34
C ILE A 89 -6.99 11.02 13.40
N GLU A 90 -7.88 10.80 14.37
CA GLU A 90 -8.02 11.69 15.52
C GLU A 90 -6.73 11.68 16.38
N LYS A 91 -6.16 12.88 16.61
CA LYS A 91 -4.94 13.10 17.41
C LYS A 91 -3.76 12.23 16.94
N PRO A 92 -3.27 12.42 15.70
CA PRO A 92 -2.32 11.52 15.06
C PRO A 92 -1.01 11.38 15.85
N LYS A 93 -0.53 12.45 16.52
CA LYS A 93 0.69 12.42 17.36
C LYS A 93 0.70 11.34 18.44
N ARG A 94 -0.46 11.04 19.04
CA ARG A 94 -0.58 10.05 20.12
C ARG A 94 -1.09 8.72 19.58
N THR A 95 -2.08 8.76 18.70
CA THR A 95 -2.76 7.58 18.21
C THR A 95 -1.88 6.77 17.26
N MET A 96 -1.14 7.43 16.36
CA MET A 96 -0.30 6.74 15.36
C MET A 96 0.80 5.87 16.00
N PRO A 97 1.67 6.38 16.90
CA PRO A 97 2.72 5.55 17.48
C PRO A 97 2.17 4.40 18.31
N LEU A 98 1.07 4.63 19.04
CA LEU A 98 0.44 3.61 19.87
C LEU A 98 -0.17 2.50 19.00
N ALA A 99 -0.88 2.87 17.93
CA ALA A 99 -1.46 1.93 16.98
C ALA A 99 -0.40 1.05 16.31
N ILE A 100 0.73 1.64 15.91
CA ILE A 100 1.85 0.91 15.32
C ILE A 100 2.43 -0.08 16.33
N VAL A 101 2.79 0.34 17.55
CA VAL A 101 3.42 -0.55 18.52
C VAL A 101 2.50 -1.69 18.95
N ILE A 102 1.25 -1.38 19.31
CA ILE A 102 0.28 -2.40 19.73
C ILE A 102 -0.03 -3.34 18.56
N GLY A 103 -0.27 -2.79 17.37
CA GLY A 103 -0.54 -3.57 16.16
C GLY A 103 0.59 -4.54 15.84
N MET A 104 1.84 -4.07 15.85
CA MET A 104 3.02 -4.90 15.54
C MET A 104 3.27 -6.00 16.58
N VAL A 105 3.06 -5.73 17.87
CA VAL A 105 3.19 -6.76 18.91
C VAL A 105 2.08 -7.80 18.78
N CYS A 106 0.84 -7.37 18.58
CA CYS A 106 -0.30 -8.28 18.41
C CYS A 106 -0.11 -9.20 17.21
N ILE A 107 0.28 -8.66 16.04
CA ILE A 107 0.46 -9.49 14.84
C ILE A 107 1.63 -10.46 14.99
N ALA A 108 2.73 -10.06 15.65
CA ALA A 108 3.85 -10.96 15.92
C ALA A 108 3.42 -12.18 16.77
N LEU A 109 2.64 -11.94 17.84
CA LEU A 109 2.10 -13.02 18.66
C LEU A 109 1.15 -13.94 17.89
N ILE A 110 0.29 -13.35 17.05
CA ILE A 110 -0.63 -14.11 16.17
C ILE A 110 0.16 -14.99 15.20
N TYR A 111 1.19 -14.46 14.54
CA TYR A 111 1.99 -15.22 13.57
C TYR A 111 2.77 -16.35 14.24
N VAL A 112 3.31 -16.14 15.43
CA VAL A 112 3.93 -17.22 16.22
C VAL A 112 2.89 -18.29 16.56
N ALA A 113 1.70 -17.90 17.01
CA ALA A 113 0.63 -18.84 17.35
C ALA A 113 0.14 -19.64 16.14
N VAL A 114 0.02 -19.02 14.96
CA VAL A 114 -0.35 -19.69 13.70
C VAL A 114 0.70 -20.71 13.30
N ASN A 115 1.98 -20.32 13.28
CA ASN A 115 3.07 -21.24 12.93
C ASN A 115 3.16 -22.41 13.91
N PHE A 116 3.00 -22.13 15.21
CA PHE A 116 2.93 -23.18 16.22
C PHE A 116 1.77 -24.14 15.97
N ALA A 117 0.57 -23.63 15.67
CA ALA A 117 -0.59 -24.45 15.30
C ALA A 117 -0.34 -25.29 14.05
N TYR A 118 0.35 -24.76 13.04
CA TYR A 118 0.76 -25.54 11.86
C TYR A 118 1.70 -26.68 12.24
N PHE A 119 2.72 -26.44 13.07
CA PHE A 119 3.66 -27.49 13.49
C PHE A 119 3.05 -28.54 14.42
N VAL A 120 1.95 -28.25 15.12
CA VAL A 120 1.21 -29.29 15.86
C VAL A 120 0.63 -30.32 14.89
N VAL A 121 0.04 -29.85 13.78
CA VAL A 121 -0.77 -30.70 12.89
C VAL A 121 0.02 -31.25 11.70
N LEU A 122 0.96 -30.47 11.17
CA LEU A 122 1.68 -30.77 9.94
C LEU A 122 3.15 -31.07 10.22
N THR A 123 3.68 -32.01 9.45
CA THR A 123 5.13 -32.29 9.42
C THR A 123 5.87 -31.21 8.62
N PRO A 124 7.18 -30.98 8.88
CA PRO A 124 7.98 -30.04 8.09
C PRO A 124 7.99 -30.35 6.58
N SER A 125 7.99 -31.64 6.21
CA SER A 125 7.94 -32.06 4.81
C SER A 125 6.64 -31.67 4.12
N GLN A 126 5.49 -31.83 4.80
CA GLN A 126 4.19 -31.40 4.29
C GLN A 126 4.11 -29.88 4.10
N ILE A 127 4.71 -29.10 5.00
CA ILE A 127 4.77 -27.64 4.88
C ILE A 127 5.60 -27.25 3.66
N LEU A 128 6.78 -27.84 3.49
CA LEU A 128 7.69 -27.55 2.38
C LEU A 128 7.14 -27.99 1.02
N SER A 129 6.32 -29.04 0.97
CA SER A 129 5.70 -29.52 -0.27
C SER A 129 4.35 -28.86 -0.60
N SER A 130 3.86 -27.95 0.24
CA SER A 130 2.53 -27.36 0.09
C SER A 130 2.60 -25.99 -0.57
N ASP A 131 1.90 -25.84 -1.69
CA ASP A 131 1.69 -24.53 -2.32
C ASP A 131 0.82 -23.60 -1.44
N ALA A 132 0.00 -24.16 -0.55
CA ALA A 132 -0.93 -23.42 0.30
C ALA A 132 -1.08 -24.09 1.67
N VAL A 133 -0.17 -23.75 2.60
CA VAL A 133 -0.06 -24.38 3.92
C VAL A 133 -1.39 -24.37 4.70
N ALA A 134 -2.14 -23.26 4.64
CA ALA A 134 -3.44 -23.16 5.30
C ALA A 134 -4.46 -24.19 4.79
N MET A 135 -4.42 -24.49 3.48
CA MET A 135 -5.30 -25.46 2.84
C MET A 135 -4.92 -26.90 3.23
N THR A 136 -3.64 -27.22 3.22
CA THR A 136 -3.14 -28.52 3.69
C THR A 136 -3.47 -28.73 5.16
N PHE A 137 -3.30 -27.69 5.99
CA PHE A 137 -3.72 -27.71 7.39
C PHE A 137 -5.21 -28.04 7.52
N ALA A 138 -6.08 -27.36 6.77
CA ALA A 138 -7.52 -27.58 6.83
C ALA A 138 -7.91 -29.01 6.40
N GLN A 139 -7.25 -29.56 5.37
CA GLN A 139 -7.49 -30.93 4.91
C GLN A 139 -7.16 -31.97 5.99
N VAL A 140 -6.04 -31.81 6.69
CA VAL A 140 -5.62 -32.72 7.75
C VAL A 140 -6.46 -32.53 9.02
N ALA A 141 -6.63 -31.28 9.45
CA ALA A 141 -7.23 -30.95 10.75
C ALA A 141 -8.76 -31.00 10.75
N LEU A 142 -9.39 -30.36 9.76
CA LEU A 142 -10.85 -30.15 9.69
C LEU A 142 -11.56 -31.23 8.87
N LYS A 143 -10.83 -31.97 8.03
CA LYS A 143 -11.33 -33.06 7.19
C LYS A 143 -12.56 -32.66 6.38
N GLN A 144 -13.76 -33.07 6.79
CA GLN A 144 -15.02 -32.76 6.09
C GLN A 144 -15.32 -31.25 6.02
N ALA A 145 -14.83 -30.46 6.98
CA ALA A 145 -15.01 -29.01 7.01
C ALA A 145 -13.86 -28.24 6.33
N ALA A 146 -12.94 -28.91 5.63
CA ALA A 146 -11.80 -28.27 4.97
C ALA A 146 -12.20 -27.23 3.91
N PHE A 147 -13.39 -27.35 3.32
CA PHE A 147 -13.92 -26.40 2.32
C PHE A 147 -14.15 -24.97 2.87
N ILE A 148 -14.16 -24.79 4.20
CA ILE A 148 -14.34 -23.48 4.84
C ILE A 148 -13.08 -22.61 4.68
N MET A 149 -11.89 -23.23 4.76
CA MET A 149 -10.62 -22.50 4.66
C MET A 149 -10.44 -21.73 3.34
N PRO A 150 -10.66 -22.30 2.14
CA PRO A 150 -10.49 -21.56 0.89
C PRO A 150 -11.49 -20.43 0.75
N ILE A 151 -12.70 -20.55 1.32
CA ILE A 151 -13.69 -19.47 1.33
C ILE A 151 -13.17 -18.29 2.15
N PHE A 152 -12.65 -18.55 3.36
CA PHE A 152 -12.04 -17.50 4.16
C PHE A 152 -10.82 -16.87 3.49
N VAL A 153 -9.94 -17.70 2.90
CA VAL A 153 -8.76 -17.23 2.16
C VAL A 153 -9.13 -16.40 0.94
N ALA A 154 -10.20 -16.75 0.22
CA ALA A 154 -10.69 -15.92 -0.87
C ALA A 154 -11.16 -14.54 -0.37
N VAL A 155 -11.98 -14.50 0.69
CA VAL A 155 -12.50 -13.25 1.26
C VAL A 155 -11.36 -12.35 1.78
N LEU A 156 -10.37 -12.92 2.47
CA LEU A 156 -9.25 -12.13 2.99
C LEU A 156 -8.34 -11.59 1.88
N LEU A 157 -8.14 -12.33 0.79
CA LEU A 157 -7.37 -11.86 -0.37
C LEU A 157 -8.09 -10.68 -1.03
N VAL A 158 -9.40 -10.78 -1.24
CA VAL A 158 -10.21 -9.69 -1.80
C VAL A 158 -10.19 -8.45 -0.91
N GLY A 159 -10.31 -8.62 0.42
CA GLY A 159 -10.21 -7.50 1.37
C GLY A 159 -8.80 -6.89 1.46
N SER A 160 -7.75 -7.68 1.23
CA SER A 160 -6.38 -7.16 1.18
C SER A 160 -6.14 -6.36 -0.09
N LEU A 161 -6.58 -6.87 -1.25
CA LEU A 161 -6.56 -6.12 -2.51
C LEU A 161 -7.31 -4.79 -2.41
N ASN A 162 -8.47 -4.78 -1.76
CA ASN A 162 -9.26 -3.57 -1.53
C ASN A 162 -8.49 -2.53 -0.68
N SER A 163 -7.82 -2.97 0.38
CA SER A 163 -6.98 -2.09 1.21
C SER A 163 -5.80 -1.49 0.44
N THR A 164 -5.14 -2.29 -0.40
CA THR A 164 -4.02 -1.81 -1.23
C THR A 164 -4.48 -0.79 -2.26
N MET A 165 -5.65 -1.00 -2.88
CA MET A 165 -6.25 -0.04 -3.81
C MET A 165 -6.53 1.31 -3.14
N PHE A 166 -7.02 1.30 -1.90
CA PHE A 166 -7.23 2.52 -1.12
C PHE A 166 -5.93 3.30 -0.95
N SER A 167 -4.86 2.66 -0.45
CA SER A 167 -3.55 3.30 -0.25
C SER A 167 -2.95 3.83 -1.54
N ALA A 168 -2.99 3.04 -2.61
CA ALA A 168 -2.42 3.44 -3.90
C ALA A 168 -3.14 4.66 -4.50
N SER A 169 -4.46 4.74 -4.34
CA SER A 169 -5.24 5.88 -4.83
C SER A 169 -4.88 7.19 -4.12
N ARG A 170 -4.63 7.16 -2.80
CA ARG A 170 -4.19 8.32 -2.01
C ARG A 170 -2.76 8.73 -2.37
N TYR A 171 -1.88 7.75 -2.60
CA TYR A 171 -0.52 8.01 -3.06
C TYR A 171 -0.48 8.74 -4.40
N LEU A 172 -1.30 8.31 -5.37
CA LEU A 172 -1.40 8.95 -6.68
C LEU A 172 -2.01 10.36 -6.59
N GLN A 173 -3.04 10.55 -5.76
CA GLN A 173 -3.62 11.89 -5.53
C GLN A 173 -2.60 12.86 -4.93
N ALA A 174 -1.87 12.44 -3.89
CA ALA A 174 -0.86 13.30 -3.26
C ALA A 174 0.22 13.74 -4.26
N ALA A 175 0.70 12.82 -5.10
CA ALA A 175 1.66 13.15 -6.16
C ALA A 175 1.07 14.10 -7.23
N ALA A 176 -0.21 13.96 -7.56
CA ALA A 176 -0.92 14.85 -8.49
C ALA A 176 -1.16 16.25 -7.91
N LYS A 177 -1.52 16.36 -6.62
CA LYS A 177 -1.65 17.64 -5.90
C LYS A 177 -0.34 18.43 -5.86
N GLU A 178 0.79 17.73 -5.79
CA GLU A 178 2.10 18.37 -5.88
C GLU A 178 2.53 18.75 -7.29
N GLY A 179 1.72 18.46 -8.31
CA GLY A 179 2.02 18.79 -9.70
C GLY A 179 3.09 17.88 -10.31
N HIS A 180 3.34 16.71 -9.72
CA HIS A 180 4.21 15.67 -10.30
C HIS A 180 3.46 14.75 -11.26
N LEU A 181 2.13 14.71 -11.18
CA LEU A 181 1.25 13.96 -12.08
C LEU A 181 0.16 14.90 -12.64
N PRO A 182 -0.50 14.52 -13.76
CA PRO A 182 -1.63 15.26 -14.29
C PRO A 182 -2.75 15.50 -13.26
N SER A 183 -3.38 16.68 -13.29
CA SER A 183 -4.34 17.12 -12.26
C SER A 183 -5.61 16.28 -12.21
N PHE A 184 -6.02 15.62 -13.30
CA PHE A 184 -7.20 14.76 -13.29
C PHE A 184 -7.08 13.56 -12.33
N ILE A 185 -5.86 13.21 -11.92
CA ILE A 185 -5.57 12.13 -10.97
C ILE A 185 -5.87 12.55 -9.53
N SER A 186 -5.81 13.85 -9.21
CA SER A 186 -6.19 14.37 -7.89
C SER A 186 -7.70 14.52 -7.72
N GLY A 187 -8.50 14.16 -8.72
CA GLY A 187 -9.95 14.29 -8.68
C GLY A 187 -10.63 13.32 -7.71
N ILE A 188 -11.58 13.83 -6.93
CA ILE A 188 -12.43 13.08 -5.99
C ILE A 188 -13.90 13.30 -6.34
N ASN A 189 -14.72 12.25 -6.27
CA ASN A 189 -16.17 12.41 -6.44
C ASN A 189 -16.78 13.04 -5.17
N PRO A 190 -17.53 14.16 -5.26
CA PRO A 190 -18.02 14.90 -4.10
C PRO A 190 -19.06 14.14 -3.26
N ILE A 191 -19.83 13.24 -3.88
CA ILE A 191 -20.91 12.49 -3.20
C ILE A 191 -20.36 11.25 -2.49
N THR A 192 -19.48 10.53 -3.15
CA THR A 192 -18.98 9.22 -2.71
C THR A 192 -17.63 9.28 -2.01
N ASP A 193 -16.94 10.43 -2.08
CA ASP A 193 -15.58 10.66 -1.58
C ASP A 193 -14.54 9.75 -2.28
N SER A 194 -14.91 9.19 -3.44
CA SER A 194 -14.14 8.16 -4.13
C SER A 194 -13.20 8.76 -5.18
N PRO A 195 -11.89 8.43 -5.15
CA PRO A 195 -10.92 8.89 -6.14
C PRO A 195 -10.92 8.01 -7.39
N ARG A 196 -12.01 8.10 -8.16
CA ARG A 196 -12.32 7.18 -9.26
C ARG A 196 -11.26 7.14 -10.37
N THR A 197 -10.67 8.29 -10.72
CA THR A 197 -9.63 8.40 -11.75
C THR A 197 -8.34 7.71 -11.31
N ALA A 198 -7.85 8.03 -10.11
CA ALA A 198 -6.66 7.43 -9.53
C ALA A 198 -6.79 5.90 -9.41
N LEU A 199 -7.96 5.42 -8.93
CA LEU A 199 -8.26 3.98 -8.84
C LEU A 199 -8.24 3.29 -10.21
N THR A 200 -8.81 3.92 -11.23
CA THR A 200 -8.86 3.35 -12.59
C THR A 200 -7.46 3.21 -13.17
N ILE A 201 -6.61 4.24 -13.04
CA ILE A 201 -5.21 4.19 -13.50
C ILE A 201 -4.43 3.11 -12.76
N HIS A 202 -4.57 3.05 -11.43
CA HIS A 202 -3.89 2.06 -10.62
C HIS A 202 -4.25 0.63 -11.07
N ILE A 203 -5.53 0.35 -11.30
CA ILE A 203 -5.97 -0.97 -11.74
C ILE A 203 -5.53 -1.28 -13.17
N LEU A 204 -5.52 -0.28 -14.06
CA LEU A 204 -5.04 -0.48 -15.43
C LEU A 204 -3.56 -0.88 -15.42
N ILE A 205 -2.73 -0.18 -14.63
CA ILE A 205 -1.31 -0.51 -14.46
C ILE A 205 -1.15 -1.89 -13.82
N ALA A 206 -1.89 -2.16 -12.73
CA ALA A 206 -1.85 -3.45 -12.05
C ALA A 206 -2.25 -4.60 -12.98
N MET A 207 -3.24 -4.40 -13.85
CA MET A 207 -3.68 -5.38 -14.85
C MET A 207 -2.56 -5.68 -15.86
N VAL A 208 -1.90 -4.65 -16.39
CA VAL A 208 -0.78 -4.82 -17.33
C VAL A 208 0.38 -5.58 -16.66
N ILE A 209 0.74 -5.20 -15.44
CA ILE A 209 1.82 -5.85 -14.68
C ILE A 209 1.43 -7.28 -14.27
N SER A 210 0.14 -7.57 -14.07
CA SER A 210 -0.32 -8.94 -13.74
C SER A 210 -0.04 -9.96 -14.84
N PHE A 211 0.19 -9.51 -16.08
CA PHE A 211 0.62 -10.36 -17.19
C PHE A 211 2.16 -10.46 -17.32
N ALA A 212 2.92 -9.77 -16.45
CA ALA A 212 4.37 -9.75 -16.48
C ALA A 212 4.96 -10.78 -15.50
N GLY A 213 5.49 -11.88 -16.04
CA GLY A 213 6.25 -12.88 -15.28
C GLY A 213 5.40 -13.85 -14.45
N ASN A 214 6.05 -14.54 -13.50
CA ASN A 214 5.41 -15.43 -12.54
C ASN A 214 5.33 -14.76 -11.14
N LEU A 215 4.66 -15.41 -10.19
CA LEU A 215 4.44 -14.88 -8.84
C LEU A 215 5.76 -14.58 -8.11
N ASP A 216 6.75 -15.48 -8.19
CA ASP A 216 8.03 -15.33 -7.49
C ASP A 216 8.86 -14.15 -8.03
N SER A 217 8.89 -13.96 -9.35
CA SER A 217 9.51 -12.79 -9.97
C SER A 217 8.79 -11.51 -9.56
N LEU A 218 7.45 -11.51 -9.52
CA LEU A 218 6.69 -10.32 -9.13
C LEU A 218 6.94 -9.94 -7.67
N ILE A 219 7.01 -10.92 -6.76
CA ILE A 219 7.40 -10.70 -5.37
C ILE A 219 8.81 -10.11 -5.29
N SER A 220 9.75 -10.63 -6.07
CA SER A 220 11.14 -10.16 -6.10
C SER A 220 11.26 -8.72 -6.64
N TYR A 221 10.52 -8.37 -7.71
CA TYR A 221 10.45 -7.00 -8.23
C TYR A 221 9.92 -6.02 -7.19
N VAL A 222 8.83 -6.39 -6.51
CA VAL A 222 8.20 -5.55 -5.49
C VAL A 222 9.12 -5.39 -4.28
N ALA A 223 9.76 -6.47 -3.82
CA ALA A 223 10.70 -6.42 -2.71
C ALA A 223 11.85 -5.44 -3.02
N PHE A 224 12.48 -5.57 -4.19
CA PHE A 224 13.54 -4.64 -4.59
C PHE A 224 13.04 -3.18 -4.60
N ALA A 225 11.89 -2.91 -5.23
CA ALA A 225 11.34 -1.57 -5.34
C ALA A 225 10.98 -0.96 -3.98
N GLN A 226 10.33 -1.73 -3.09
CA GLN A 226 9.93 -1.27 -1.76
C GLN A 226 11.15 -1.03 -0.86
N TRP A 227 12.11 -1.96 -0.81
CA TRP A 227 13.27 -1.81 0.06
C TRP A 227 14.20 -0.69 -0.40
N SER A 228 14.36 -0.50 -1.71
CA SER A 228 15.13 0.63 -2.27
C SER A 228 14.45 1.97 -1.97
N GLN A 229 13.13 2.08 -2.18
CA GLN A 229 12.36 3.25 -1.80
C GLN A 229 12.52 3.56 -0.29
N ARG A 230 12.36 2.56 0.57
CA ARG A 230 12.48 2.71 2.04
C ARG A 230 13.89 3.16 2.45
N ALA A 231 14.94 2.62 1.83
CA ALA A 231 16.31 3.05 2.06
C ALA A 231 16.51 4.52 1.67
N CYS A 232 16.02 4.95 0.50
CA CYS A 232 16.08 6.35 0.06
C CYS A 232 15.32 7.28 1.02
N THR A 233 14.12 6.91 1.44
CA THR A 233 13.31 7.69 2.40
C THR A 233 14.02 7.85 3.74
N MET A 234 14.63 6.78 4.26
CA MET A 234 15.40 6.86 5.51
C MET A 234 16.68 7.67 5.36
N GLY A 235 17.38 7.54 4.24
CA GLY A 235 18.52 8.38 3.90
C GLY A 235 18.15 9.86 3.86
N ALA A 236 17.02 10.20 3.23
CA ALA A 236 16.47 11.55 3.21
C ALA A 236 16.12 12.04 4.63
N LEU A 237 15.46 11.22 5.45
CA LEU A 237 15.14 11.57 6.84
C LEU A 237 16.41 11.85 7.66
N ILE A 238 17.43 11.00 7.53
CA ILE A 238 18.73 11.17 8.19
C ILE A 238 19.38 12.49 7.73
N TRP A 239 19.36 12.75 6.42
CA TRP A 239 19.89 13.98 5.85
C TRP A 239 19.18 15.23 6.37
N ILE A 240 17.84 15.23 6.42
CA ILE A 240 17.02 16.30 7.00
C ILE A 240 17.39 16.54 8.47
N ARG A 241 17.62 15.46 9.24
CA ARG A 241 17.99 15.55 10.66
C ARG A 241 19.38 16.16 10.85
N PHE A 242 20.35 15.84 10.00
CA PHE A 242 21.68 16.44 10.04
C PHE A 242 21.71 17.89 9.55
N ARG A 243 21.01 18.21 8.46
CA ARG A 243 20.91 19.56 7.90
C ARG A 243 20.00 20.51 8.69
N ARG A 244 19.21 19.98 9.63
CA ARG A 244 18.24 20.73 10.46
C ARG A 244 17.25 21.55 9.62
N TRP A 245 16.73 20.95 8.56
CA TRP A 245 15.75 21.62 7.71
C TRP A 245 14.47 21.98 8.49
N PRO A 246 13.78 23.07 8.12
CA PRO A 246 12.50 23.42 8.73
C PRO A 246 11.51 22.30 8.41
N VAL A 247 10.80 21.87 9.43
CA VAL A 247 9.85 20.77 9.39
C VAL A 247 8.69 21.14 10.29
N HIS A 248 7.53 20.53 10.04
CA HIS A 248 6.29 20.89 10.71
C HIS A 248 6.45 20.95 12.25
N PRO A 249 5.87 21.97 12.93
CA PRO A 249 5.99 22.15 14.38
C PRO A 249 5.56 20.93 15.19
N GLU A 250 4.61 20.18 14.64
CA GLU A 250 3.97 19.02 15.25
C GLU A 250 4.71 17.68 15.02
N LYS A 251 5.95 17.70 14.51
CA LYS A 251 6.69 16.49 14.17
C LYS A 251 6.86 15.50 15.33
N ILE A 252 6.75 14.22 15.00
CA ILE A 252 7.13 13.12 15.88
C ILE A 252 8.64 12.88 15.75
N ARG A 253 9.36 12.79 16.87
CA ARG A 253 10.81 12.55 16.89
C ARG A 253 11.11 11.19 17.52
N MET A 254 11.96 10.43 16.85
CA MET A 254 12.57 9.22 17.41
C MET A 254 14.10 9.38 17.54
N PRO A 255 14.77 8.59 18.40
CA PRO A 255 16.21 8.55 18.48
C PRO A 255 16.84 8.30 17.10
N ILE A 256 17.91 9.03 16.75
CA ILE A 256 18.53 8.97 15.41
C ILE A 256 19.08 7.58 15.06
N VAL A 257 19.42 6.79 16.09
CA VAL A 257 19.87 5.41 15.96
C VAL A 257 18.83 4.55 15.25
N MET A 258 17.52 4.80 15.45
CA MET A 258 16.45 4.01 14.83
C MET A 258 16.42 4.18 13.30
N PRO A 259 16.34 5.40 12.71
CA PRO A 259 16.46 5.57 11.27
C PRO A 259 17.76 5.05 10.68
N ILE A 260 18.90 5.21 11.37
CA ILE A 260 20.20 4.70 10.88
C ILE A 260 20.18 3.18 10.79
N PHE A 261 19.72 2.50 11.86
CA PHE A 261 19.60 1.06 11.88
C PHE A 261 18.64 0.55 10.80
N PHE A 262 17.46 1.17 10.68
CA PHE A 262 16.47 0.77 9.68
C PHE A 262 16.99 1.01 8.25
N CYS A 263 17.68 2.12 8.00
CA CYS A 263 18.35 2.38 6.72
C CYS A 263 19.36 1.26 6.38
N LEU A 264 20.18 0.83 7.34
CA LEU A 264 21.15 -0.25 7.15
C LEU A 264 20.45 -1.58 6.83
N VAL A 265 19.35 -1.90 7.51
CA VAL A 265 18.55 -3.10 7.20
C VAL A 265 17.98 -3.02 5.79
N CYS A 266 17.36 -1.89 5.40
CA CYS A 266 16.82 -1.72 4.05
C CYS A 266 17.91 -1.81 2.97
N THR A 267 19.07 -1.19 3.17
CA THR A 267 20.19 -1.30 2.24
C THR A 267 20.70 -2.73 2.12
N THR A 268 20.78 -3.47 3.24
CA THR A 268 21.18 -4.88 3.23
C THR A 268 20.18 -5.73 2.44
N LEU A 269 18.88 -5.51 2.64
CA LEU A 269 17.82 -6.19 1.89
C LEU A 269 17.90 -5.92 0.39
N VAL A 270 18.16 -4.67 -0.01
CA VAL A 270 18.38 -4.34 -1.43
C VAL A 270 19.56 -5.12 -2.01
N VAL A 271 20.70 -5.19 -1.29
CA VAL A 271 21.88 -5.94 -1.73
C VAL A 271 21.57 -7.43 -1.85
N VAL A 272 20.86 -8.01 -0.89
CA VAL A 272 20.48 -9.43 -0.92
C VAL A 272 19.57 -9.71 -2.10
N THR A 273 18.54 -8.89 -2.34
CA THR A 273 17.66 -9.07 -3.50
C THR A 273 18.42 -8.96 -4.83
N ILE A 274 19.43 -8.09 -4.92
CA ILE A 274 20.30 -8.01 -6.11
C ILE A 274 21.09 -9.31 -6.29
N ILE A 275 21.66 -9.87 -5.21
CA ILE A 275 22.48 -11.09 -5.29
C ILE A 275 21.62 -12.31 -5.64
N ASP A 276 20.45 -12.43 -5.02
CA ASP A 276 19.56 -13.58 -5.19
C ASP A 276 18.91 -13.59 -6.59
N ASP A 277 18.49 -12.42 -7.10
CA ASP A 277 17.89 -12.30 -8.42
C ASP A 277 18.28 -10.99 -9.13
N ILE A 278 19.45 -11.01 -9.76
CA ILE A 278 20.00 -9.89 -10.54
C ILE A 278 19.04 -9.44 -11.65
N SER A 279 18.37 -10.39 -12.31
CA SER A 279 17.47 -10.08 -13.42
C SER A 279 16.31 -9.23 -12.91
N SER A 280 15.74 -9.62 -11.77
CA SER A 280 14.65 -8.88 -11.15
C SER A 280 15.07 -7.52 -10.61
N ALA A 281 16.23 -7.44 -9.98
CA ALA A 281 16.77 -6.16 -9.57
C ALA A 281 17.06 -5.23 -10.76
N ALA A 282 17.53 -5.76 -11.90
CA ALA A 282 17.80 -4.96 -13.10
C ALA A 282 16.52 -4.36 -13.69
N VAL A 283 15.41 -5.11 -13.73
CA VAL A 283 14.10 -4.58 -14.13
C VAL A 283 13.65 -3.48 -13.18
N GLY A 284 13.75 -3.71 -11.87
CA GLY A 284 13.42 -2.71 -10.85
C GLY A 284 14.24 -1.42 -10.98
N LEU A 285 15.55 -1.53 -11.18
CA LEU A 285 16.44 -0.41 -11.47
C LEU A 285 16.06 0.31 -12.77
N GLY A 286 15.70 -0.44 -13.81
CA GLY A 286 15.23 0.11 -15.08
C GLY A 286 13.97 0.96 -14.92
N ILE A 287 13.00 0.50 -14.11
CA ILE A 287 11.79 1.26 -13.78
C ILE A 287 12.15 2.55 -13.02
N TRP A 288 13.05 2.47 -12.03
CA TRP A 288 13.54 3.63 -11.30
C TRP A 288 14.23 4.65 -12.20
N ALA A 289 15.15 4.18 -13.06
CA ALA A 289 15.86 5.02 -14.01
C ALA A 289 14.88 5.67 -15.01
N GLY A 290 13.90 4.92 -15.50
CA GLY A 290 12.83 5.43 -16.35
C GLY A 290 12.03 6.53 -15.66
N GLY A 291 11.61 6.32 -14.42
CA GLY A 291 10.92 7.34 -13.61
C GLY A 291 11.77 8.59 -13.40
N PHE A 292 13.07 8.43 -13.11
CA PHE A 292 14.00 9.53 -12.96
C PHE A 292 14.19 10.33 -14.27
N ILE A 293 14.33 9.65 -15.40
CA ILE A 293 14.43 10.28 -16.72
C ILE A 293 13.14 11.05 -17.05
N ILE A 294 11.97 10.45 -16.80
CA ILE A 294 10.67 11.10 -17.02
C ILE A 294 10.56 12.36 -16.16
N TYR A 295 10.95 12.30 -14.88
CA TYR A 295 10.96 13.46 -13.99
C TYR A 295 11.90 14.56 -14.49
N MET A 296 13.14 14.21 -14.84
CA MET A 296 14.15 15.14 -15.34
C MET A 296 13.71 15.82 -16.65
N LEU A 297 12.99 15.12 -17.52
CA LEU A 297 12.55 15.66 -18.80
C LEU A 297 11.27 16.49 -18.69
N LEU A 298 10.23 15.96 -18.04
CA LEU A 298 8.87 16.50 -18.10
C LEU A 298 8.54 17.45 -16.94
N ILE A 299 9.19 17.31 -15.79
CA ILE A 299 8.81 18.01 -14.56
C ILE A 299 9.89 18.99 -14.10
N PHE A 300 11.17 18.65 -14.29
CA PHE A 300 12.27 19.50 -13.84
C PHE A 300 12.27 20.86 -14.56
N ASP A 301 12.17 21.95 -13.79
CA ASP A 301 11.94 23.32 -14.28
C ASP A 301 12.90 23.78 -15.39
N ARG A 302 14.14 23.26 -15.39
CA ARG A 302 15.20 23.65 -16.34
C ARG A 302 15.23 22.83 -17.63
N ALA A 303 14.39 21.79 -17.76
CA ALA A 303 14.34 20.92 -18.95
C ALA A 303 13.24 21.37 -19.92
N LEU A 304 12.30 20.50 -20.32
CA LEU A 304 11.20 20.85 -21.22
C LEU A 304 10.25 21.93 -20.66
N PRO A 305 9.96 21.99 -19.34
CA PRO A 305 9.16 23.07 -18.73
C PRO A 305 9.72 24.49 -18.92
N SER A 306 11.00 24.63 -19.30
CA SER A 306 11.61 25.92 -19.65
C SER A 306 11.07 26.50 -20.95
N SER A 307 10.58 25.66 -21.87
CA SER A 307 9.95 26.08 -23.12
C SER A 307 8.50 26.50 -22.88
N SER A 308 8.17 27.73 -23.28
CA SER A 308 6.80 28.26 -23.22
C SER A 308 5.82 27.44 -24.07
N THR A 309 6.28 26.88 -25.18
CA THR A 309 5.47 26.01 -26.06
C THR A 309 5.09 24.71 -25.36
N TYR A 310 6.04 24.07 -24.68
CA TYR A 310 5.78 22.82 -23.95
C TYR A 310 4.76 23.08 -22.83
N ARG A 311 4.97 24.13 -22.04
CA ARG A 311 4.04 24.52 -20.97
C ARG A 311 2.62 24.74 -21.50
N ARG A 312 2.48 25.44 -22.64
CA ARG A 312 1.17 25.71 -23.25
C ARG A 312 0.48 24.45 -23.76
N ILE A 313 1.22 23.53 -24.37
CA ILE A 313 0.70 22.23 -24.82
C ILE A 313 0.29 21.38 -23.63
N THR A 314 1.17 21.24 -22.63
CA THR A 314 0.93 20.42 -21.44
C THR A 314 -0.26 20.95 -20.64
N HIS A 315 -0.39 22.27 -20.41
CA HIS A 315 -1.59 22.82 -19.77
C HIS A 315 -2.86 22.56 -20.58
N LYS A 316 -2.82 22.71 -21.91
CA LYS A 316 -3.99 22.43 -22.75
C LYS A 316 -4.41 20.98 -22.67
N ILE A 317 -3.45 20.04 -22.73
CA ILE A 317 -3.71 18.62 -22.58
C ILE A 317 -4.28 18.33 -21.18
N ASN A 318 -3.64 18.86 -20.14
CA ASN A 318 -4.02 18.66 -18.75
C ASN A 318 -5.44 19.18 -18.45
N ASN A 319 -5.78 20.37 -18.94
CA ASN A 319 -7.12 20.94 -18.76
C ASN A 319 -8.17 20.12 -19.52
N ASN A 320 -7.89 19.76 -20.78
CA ASN A 320 -8.79 18.93 -21.55
C ASN A 320 -9.01 17.56 -20.89
N THR A 321 -7.96 16.88 -20.45
CA THR A 321 -8.09 15.58 -19.79
C THR A 321 -8.78 15.70 -18.44
N THR A 322 -8.61 16.80 -17.73
CA THR A 322 -9.33 17.08 -16.47
C THR A 322 -10.82 17.33 -16.73
N GLU A 323 -11.19 18.10 -17.76
CA GLU A 323 -12.59 18.27 -18.18
C GLU A 323 -13.23 16.92 -18.57
N TRP A 324 -12.53 16.09 -19.35
CA TRP A 324 -13.00 14.74 -19.69
C TRP A 324 -13.15 13.85 -18.46
N ALA A 325 -12.22 13.92 -17.51
CA ALA A 325 -12.30 13.15 -16.28
C ALA A 325 -13.45 13.61 -15.39
N GLN A 326 -13.69 14.92 -15.29
CA GLN A 326 -14.84 15.51 -14.61
C GLN A 326 -16.15 14.96 -15.19
N ILE A 327 -16.28 14.89 -16.51
CA ILE A 327 -17.49 14.38 -17.18
C ILE A 327 -17.66 12.87 -17.04
N ILE A 328 -16.60 12.09 -17.29
CA ILE A 328 -16.67 10.62 -17.34
C ILE A 328 -16.76 10.00 -15.96
N PHE A 329 -15.95 10.50 -15.02
CA PHE A 329 -15.83 9.93 -13.69
C PHE A 329 -16.61 10.71 -12.63
N ASP A 330 -17.18 11.87 -12.96
CA ASP A 330 -17.86 12.75 -12.00
C ASP A 330 -16.94 13.06 -10.82
N VAL A 331 -15.73 13.52 -11.11
CA VAL A 331 -14.71 13.85 -10.10
C VAL A 331 -14.36 15.32 -10.16
N MET A 332 -14.13 15.93 -9.02
CA MET A 332 -13.68 17.31 -8.90
C MET A 332 -12.25 17.32 -8.39
N PRO A 333 -11.34 18.06 -9.04
CA PRO A 333 -10.03 18.27 -8.47
C PRO A 333 -10.17 18.99 -7.13
N GLU A 334 -9.57 18.44 -6.08
CA GLU A 334 -9.65 19.01 -4.74
C GLU A 334 -8.96 20.39 -4.74
N GLN A 335 -9.71 21.43 -4.38
CA GLN A 335 -9.18 22.78 -4.22
C GLN A 335 -8.14 22.74 -3.08
N GLY A 336 -6.87 22.93 -3.41
CA GLY A 336 -5.82 23.00 -2.39
C GLY A 336 -6.15 24.12 -1.41
N ASP A 337 -6.14 23.82 -0.11
CA ASP A 337 -6.40 24.80 0.94
C ASP A 337 -5.41 25.98 0.79
N ASP A 338 -5.92 27.20 0.65
CA ASP A 338 -5.09 28.40 0.43
C ASP A 338 -4.08 28.63 1.58
N SER A 339 -4.30 27.98 2.73
CA SER A 339 -3.41 28.00 3.89
C SER A 339 -2.12 27.17 3.71
N GLU A 340 -2.17 26.05 2.97
CA GLU A 340 -0.98 25.23 2.66
C GLU A 340 -0.10 25.87 1.58
N ARG A 341 -0.71 26.70 0.72
CA ARG A 341 0.05 27.55 -0.22
C ARG A 341 1.01 28.45 0.54
N GLU A 342 0.65 28.91 1.75
CA GLU A 342 1.43 29.87 2.56
C GLU A 342 2.67 29.24 3.25
N TYR A 343 2.58 27.98 3.69
CA TYR A 343 3.74 27.25 4.23
C TYR A 343 4.70 26.76 3.13
N ALA A 344 4.18 26.58 1.90
CA ALA A 344 4.95 26.25 0.71
C ALA A 344 5.63 27.48 0.05
N ILE A 345 5.46 28.71 0.57
CA ILE A 345 6.11 29.96 0.07
C ILE A 345 7.59 30.02 0.46
N GLY A 346 8.25 28.87 0.49
CA GLY A 346 9.69 28.73 0.31
C GLY A 346 10.09 28.20 -1.07
N GLY A 347 9.15 27.81 -1.95
CA GLY A 347 9.48 27.13 -3.21
C GLY A 347 8.46 27.25 -4.35
N SER A 348 8.79 28.13 -5.31
CA SER A 348 8.46 28.13 -6.76
C SER A 348 6.98 28.21 -7.24
N PRO A 349 6.59 29.27 -7.97
CA PRO A 349 5.30 29.39 -8.67
C PRO A 349 5.25 28.62 -10.02
N HIS A 350 5.82 27.42 -10.10
CA HIS A 350 6.01 26.68 -11.37
C HIS A 350 5.51 25.23 -11.34
N LYS A 351 4.26 24.98 -10.92
CA LYS A 351 3.66 23.64 -11.06
C LYS A 351 3.25 23.39 -12.52
N VAL A 352 3.89 22.43 -13.19
CA VAL A 352 3.64 22.04 -14.60
C VAL A 352 2.19 21.62 -14.86
N PHE A 353 1.52 21.04 -13.86
CA PHE A 353 0.14 20.55 -13.94
C PHE A 353 -0.85 21.37 -13.09
N ALA A 354 -0.63 22.69 -12.96
CA ALA A 354 -1.61 23.55 -12.29
C ALA A 354 -2.97 23.54 -12.99
N ILE A 355 -4.04 23.53 -12.20
CA ILE A 355 -5.43 23.63 -12.66
C ILE A 355 -5.73 25.08 -13.04
N ASP A 356 -6.51 25.28 -14.10
CA ASP A 356 -6.90 26.60 -14.62
C ASP A 356 -8.33 26.98 -14.19
N ALA A 357 -8.61 28.28 -14.12
CA ALA A 357 -9.86 28.87 -13.63
C ALA A 357 -11.12 28.37 -14.36
N LYS A 358 -10.99 27.95 -15.62
CA LYS A 358 -12.10 27.35 -16.38
C LYS A 358 -12.49 25.96 -15.87
N SER A 359 -11.50 25.14 -15.50
CA SER A 359 -11.75 23.81 -14.94
C SER A 359 -12.27 23.90 -13.49
N GLU A 360 -11.84 24.94 -12.76
CA GLU A 360 -12.42 25.32 -11.47
C GLU A 360 -13.90 25.72 -11.62
N ALA A 361 -14.22 26.62 -12.55
CA ALA A 361 -15.61 27.04 -12.79
C ALA A 361 -16.54 25.88 -13.21
N LEU A 362 -16.02 24.91 -13.98
CA LEU A 362 -16.77 23.70 -14.31
C LEU A 362 -16.99 22.82 -13.07
N SER A 363 -16.00 22.72 -12.19
CA SER A 363 -16.12 22.02 -10.91
C SER A 363 -17.22 22.66 -10.05
N ASP A 364 -17.21 23.99 -9.92
CA ASP A 364 -18.19 24.74 -9.14
C ASP A 364 -19.62 24.60 -9.71
N PHE A 365 -19.76 24.62 -11.04
CA PHE A 365 -21.05 24.41 -11.70
C PHE A 365 -21.62 23.00 -11.45
N ILE A 366 -20.79 21.97 -11.60
CA ILE A 366 -21.19 20.58 -11.33
C ILE A 366 -21.57 20.44 -9.85
N PHE A 367 -20.80 21.04 -8.94
CA PHE A 367 -21.08 20.99 -7.50
C PHE A 367 -22.41 21.64 -7.15
N ALA A 368 -22.68 22.84 -7.66
CA ALA A 368 -23.94 23.55 -7.46
C ALA A 368 -25.15 22.76 -7.99
N SER A 369 -25.02 22.11 -9.15
CA SER A 369 -26.06 21.24 -9.70
C SER A 369 -26.33 20.02 -8.83
N LEU A 370 -25.28 19.37 -8.31
CA LEU A 370 -25.42 18.19 -7.45
C LEU A 370 -26.03 18.56 -6.09
N GLU A 371 -25.70 19.74 -5.55
CA GLU A 371 -26.27 20.23 -4.30
C GLU A 371 -27.79 20.51 -4.44
N GLU A 372 -28.22 21.11 -5.54
CA GLU A 372 -29.66 21.26 -5.84
C GLU A 372 -30.40 19.92 -5.91
N ASP A 373 -29.82 18.91 -6.57
CA ASP A 373 -30.46 17.60 -6.71
C ASP A 373 -30.48 16.81 -5.39
N LEU A 374 -29.45 16.95 -4.55
CA LEU A 374 -29.41 16.38 -3.19
C LEU A 374 -30.44 17.04 -2.26
N VAL A 375 -30.67 18.34 -2.41
CA VAL A 375 -31.74 19.05 -1.68
C VAL A 375 -33.12 18.61 -2.15
N LYS A 376 -33.32 18.40 -3.46
CA LYS A 376 -34.59 17.90 -4.02
C LYS A 376 -34.91 16.44 -3.67
N THR A 377 -33.91 15.61 -3.39
CA THR A 377 -34.11 14.19 -2.99
C THR A 377 -34.21 13.98 -1.48
N ARG A 378 -33.94 15.00 -0.65
CA ARG A 378 -34.12 14.98 0.81
C ARG A 378 -35.44 15.63 1.29
N LEU A 379 -36.19 16.24 0.39
CA LEU A 379 -37.59 16.68 0.58
C LEU A 379 -38.53 15.63 -0.03
#